data_AF-A0A7Y1ZN67-F1
#
_entry.id   AF-A0A7Y1ZN67-F1
#
_cell.length_a   1.000
_cell.length_b   1.000
_cell.length_c   1.000
_cell.angle_alpha   90.00
_cell.angle_beta   90.00
_cell.angle_gamma   90.00
#
_symmetry.space_group_name_H-M   'P 1'
#
loop_
_entity.id
_entity.type
_entity.pdbx_description
1 polymer ?
#
loop_
_entity_poly.entity_id
_entity_poly.type
_entity_poly.pdbx_seq_one_letter_code
_entity_poly.pdbx_strand_id
1 'polypeptide(L)' 'MTITGSVQFQDFEGGFWGIVGDNNEQYLPVNELPDNVRSNGCRVKATVEPANVISFTMWGQSVKVLHIETI' A
#
# COMPACT_ATOMS: atom_id res chain seq x y z
N MET A 1 -11.13 -5.80 -2.46
CA MET A 1 -11.55 -4.73 -1.53
C MET A 1 -11.10 -3.38 -2.06
N THR A 2 -11.76 -2.30 -1.67
CA THR A 2 -11.38 -0.94 -2.06
C THR A 2 -10.81 -0.22 -0.85
N ILE A 3 -9.64 0.39 -1.01
CA ILE A 3 -8.94 1.16 0.02
C ILE A 3 -8.91 2.61 -0.42
N THR A 4 -9.26 3.51 0.48
CA THR A 4 -8.94 4.93 0.36
C THR A 4 -7.93 5.26 1.44
N GLY A 5 -6.85 5.93 1.07
CA GLY A 5 -5.75 6.15 2.00
C GLY A 5 -4.66 7.04 1.45
N SER A 6 -3.53 7.04 2.14
CA SER A 6 -2.34 7.81 1.79
C SER A 6 -1.15 6.88 1.60
N VAL A 7 -0.42 7.08 0.52
CA VAL A 7 0.84 6.37 0.26
C VAL A 7 1.92 6.91 1.19
N GLN A 8 2.68 6.01 1.81
CA GLN A 8 3.79 6.36 2.69
C GLN A 8 4.98 5.43 2.45
N PHE A 9 6.17 6.02 2.33
CA PHE A 9 7.41 5.25 2.36
C PHE A 9 7.70 4.81 3.80
N GLN A 10 7.96 3.53 3.99
CA GLN A 10 8.41 2.94 5.23
C GLN A 10 9.91 2.69 5.13
N ASP A 11 10.72 3.26 6.02
CA ASP A 11 12.19 3.23 5.94
C ASP A 11 12.85 1.99 6.59
N PHE A 12 12.07 1.12 7.24
CA PHE A 12 12.58 -0.11 7.83
C PHE A 12 12.65 -1.25 6.80
N GLU A 13 13.41 -2.31 7.13
CA GLU A 13 13.54 -3.54 6.32
C GLU A 13 13.95 -3.30 4.85
N GLY A 14 14.77 -2.27 4.59
CA GLY A 14 15.27 -1.98 3.25
C GLY A 14 14.40 -1.01 2.43
N GLY A 15 13.29 -0.54 2.99
CA GLY A 15 12.51 0.53 2.40
C GLY A 15 11.42 0.05 1.45
N PHE A 16 10.16 0.37 1.71
CA PHE A 16 9.05 0.02 0.82
C PHE A 16 7.93 1.05 0.83
N TRP A 17 7.09 1.03 -0.20
CA TRP A 17 5.92 1.88 -0.29
C TRP A 17 4.69 1.14 0.22
N GLY A 18 4.05 1.69 1.25
CA GLY A 18 2.82 1.16 1.83
C GLY A 18 1.64 2.11 1.65
N ILE A 19 0.42 1.61 1.88
CA ILE A 19 -0.80 2.42 1.89
C ILE A 19 -1.36 2.41 3.31
N VAL A 20 -1.55 3.59 3.90
CA VAL A 20 -2.26 3.75 5.17
C VAL A 20 -3.69 4.15 4.86
N GLY A 21 -4.64 3.27 5.15
CA GLY A 21 -6.05 3.50 4.89
C GLY A 21 -6.66 4.51 5.86
N ASP A 22 -7.74 5.15 5.45
CA ASP A 22 -8.51 6.10 6.28
C ASP A 22 -9.16 5.41 7.50
N ASN A 23 -9.28 4.08 7.45
CA ASN A 23 -9.65 3.21 8.57
C ASN A 23 -8.53 2.98 9.60
N ASN A 24 -7.37 3.62 9.44
CA ASN A 24 -6.15 3.40 10.22
C ASN A 24 -5.54 1.99 10.06
N GLU A 25 -5.96 1.23 9.04
CA GLU A 25 -5.32 -0.04 8.69
C GLU A 25 -4.14 0.20 7.74
N GLN A 26 -3.13 -0.65 7.84
CA GLN A 26 -1.94 -0.61 7.00
C GLN A 26 -2.04 -1.72 5.96
N TYR A 27 -1.72 -1.40 4.71
CA TYR A 27 -1.76 -2.33 3.60
C TYR A 27 -0.41 -2.33 2.91
N LEU A 28 0.21 -3.52 2.84
CA LEU A 28 1.49 -3.78 2.21
C LEU A 28 1.26 -4.25 0.77
N PRO A 29 1.50 -3.42 -0.26
CA PRO A 29 1.48 -3.83 -1.65
C PRO A 29 2.59 -4.85 -1.90
N VAL A 30 2.23 -6.03 -2.39
CA VAL A 30 3.21 -7.09 -2.75
C VAL A 30 3.73 -6.93 -4.18
N ASN A 31 3.19 -5.98 -4.93
CA ASN A 31 3.60 -5.59 -6.27
C ASN A 31 3.99 -4.11 -6.30
N GLU A 32 4.81 -3.75 -7.27
CA GLU A 32 5.28 -2.38 -7.44
C GLU A 32 4.12 -1.41 -7.68
N LEU A 33 4.13 -0.29 -6.95
CA LEU A 33 3.23 0.83 -7.18
C LEU A 33 3.76 1.68 -8.34
N PRO A 34 2.88 2.28 -9.16
CA PRO A 34 3.32 3.15 -10.24
C PRO A 34 3.94 4.46 -9.71
N ASP A 35 4.91 5.03 -10.43
CA ASP A 35 5.72 6.15 -9.94
C ASP A 35 4.91 7.43 -9.66
N ASN A 36 3.77 7.60 -10.33
CA ASN A 36 2.87 8.74 -10.11
C ASN A 36 2.22 8.78 -8.71
N VAL A 37 2.21 7.65 -7.99
CA VAL A 37 1.65 7.57 -6.62
C VAL A 37 2.70 7.37 -5.53
N ARG A 38 3.98 7.18 -5.90
CA ARG A 38 5.10 6.95 -4.97
C ARG A 38 5.59 8.25 -4.34
N SER A 39 4.72 8.91 -3.60
CA SER A 39 5.04 10.12 -2.83
C SER A 39 4.38 10.05 -1.47
N ASN A 40 5.11 10.42 -0.42
CA ASN A 40 4.57 10.48 0.93
C ASN A 40 3.36 11.43 0.98
N GLY A 41 2.27 10.95 1.58
CA GLY A 41 1.01 11.69 1.70
C GLY A 41 0.16 11.73 0.43
N CYS A 42 0.57 11.05 -0.65
CA CYS A 42 -0.23 10.98 -1.88
C CYS A 42 -1.56 10.27 -1.59
N ARG A 43 -2.67 10.98 -1.78
CA ARG A 43 -4.02 10.45 -1.58
C ARG A 43 -4.39 9.56 -2.75
N VAL A 44 -4.79 8.34 -2.45
CA VAL A 44 -5.11 7.33 -3.45
C VAL A 44 -6.39 6.58 -3.12
N LYS A 45 -7.01 6.07 -4.18
CA LYS A 45 -8.01 5.03 -4.12
C LYS A 45 -7.45 3.80 -4.84
N ALA A 46 -7.40 2.68 -4.14
CA ALA A 46 -6.85 1.43 -4.66
C ALA A 46 -7.86 0.29 -4.57
N THR A 47 -7.95 -0.50 -5.64
CA THR A 47 -8.66 -1.78 -5.64
C THR A 47 -7.62 -2.87 -5.45
N VAL A 48 -7.79 -3.69 -4.41
CA VAL A 48 -6.79 -4.69 -4.01
C VAL A 48 -7.42 -6.05 -3.69
N GLU A 49 -6.60 -7.10 -3.70
CA GLU A 49 -6.95 -8.43 -3.21
C GLU A 49 -6.00 -8.86 -2.09
N PRO A 50 -6.45 -9.59 -1.05
CA PRO A 50 -5.57 -10.16 -0.06
C PRO A 50 -4.52 -11.05 -0.73
N ALA A 51 -3.24 -10.84 -0.41
CA ALA A 51 -2.16 -11.70 -0.84
C ALA A 51 -1.78 -12.62 0.31
N ASN A 52 -1.94 -13.94 0.13
CA ASN A 52 -1.52 -14.91 1.14
C ASN A 52 -0.03 -15.22 1.00
N VAL A 53 0.79 -14.17 1.12
CA VAL A 53 2.24 -14.29 1.15
C VAL A 53 2.72 -14.17 2.58
N ILE A 54 3.68 -15.00 2.96
CA ILE A 54 4.43 -14.81 4.20
C ILE A 54 5.36 -13.63 3.95
N SER A 55 4.92 -12.43 4.30
CA SER A 55 5.80 -11.27 4.32
C SER A 55 6.70 -11.37 5.55
N PHE A 56 8.01 -11.14 5.37
CA PHE A 56 8.92 -10.93 6.49
C PHE A 56 8.67 -9.58 7.16
N THR A 57 8.08 -8.66 6.40
CA THR A 57 7.71 -7.34 6.86
C THR A 57 6.52 -7.45 7.79
N MET A 58 6.74 -7.22 9.08
CA MET A 58 5.73 -7.24 10.14
C MET A 58 4.86 -5.96 10.12
N TRP A 59 4.42 -5.55 8.93
CA TRP A 59 3.71 -4.29 8.70
C TRP A 59 2.49 -4.49 7.81
N GLY A 60 1.31 -4.25 8.38
CA GLY A 60 0.04 -4.25 7.67
C GLY A 60 -0.37 -5.59 7.06
N GLN A 61 -1.49 -5.55 6.35
CA GLN A 61 -2.02 -6.67 5.59
C GLN A 61 -1.38 -6.72 4.20
N SER A 62 -0.83 -7.86 3.82
CA SER A 62 -0.32 -8.07 2.46
C SER A 62 -1.46 -8.07 1.45
N VAL A 63 -1.35 -7.21 0.44
CA VAL A 63 -2.36 -7.06 -0.61
C VAL A 63 -1.71 -6.92 -1.98
N LYS A 64 -2.37 -7.45 -3.01
CA LYS A 64 -2.04 -7.21 -4.41
C LYS A 64 -2.88 -6.07 -4.93
N VAL A 65 -2.24 -5.01 -5.42
CA VAL A 65 -2.90 -3.86 -6.01
C VAL A 65 -3.28 -4.18 -7.45
N LEU A 66 -4.58 -4.17 -7.74
CA LEU A 66 -5.13 -4.41 -9.08
C LEU A 66 -5.26 -3.11 -9.87
N HIS A 67 -5.67 -2.04 -9.20
CA HIS A 67 -5.85 -0.71 -9.77
C HIS A 67 -5.60 0.34 -8.71
N ILE A 68 -4.99 1.47 -9.07
CA ILE A 68 -4.70 2.57 -8.16
C ILE A 68 -4.71 3.90 -8.91
N GLU A 69 -5.33 4.90 -8.29
CA GLU A 69 -5.42 6.26 -8.83
C GLU A 69 -5.33 7.29 -7.72
N THR A 70 -4.81 8.48 -8.04
CA THR A 70 -4.77 9.64 -7.15
C THR A 70 -6.15 10.29 -7.04
N ILE A 71 -6.50 10.82 -5.87
CA ILE A 71 -7.77 11.52 -5.62
C ILE A 71 -7.59 12.92 -5.04
#